data_AF-A0A3S4XAY5-F1
#
_entry.id   AF-A0A3S4XAY5-F1
#
_cell.length_a   1.000
_cell.length_b   1.000
_cell.length_c   1.000
_cell.angle_alpha   90.00
_cell.angle_beta   90.00
_cell.angle_gamma   90.00
#
_symmetry.space_group_name_H-M   'P 1'
#
loop_
_entity.id
_entity.type
_entity.pdbx_description
1 polymer ?
#
loop_
_entity_poly.entity_id
_entity_poly.type
_entity_poly.pdbx_seq_one_letter_code
_entity_poly.pdbx_strand_id
1 'polypeptide(L)'
;MSAQDPAQIDQSTDFMWKATAAVATLASGFVAEKVVALGWRVITGKPAPREEDQLLNYQLAEVVAFAVISGATITLVRELGLRQAAKWYSARRPDSPYAQRAIGS
;
A
#
# COMPACT_ATOMS: atom_id res chain seq x y z
N MET A 1 3.90 32.98 31.44
CA MET A 1 4.09 31.86 30.49
C MET A 1 2.88 30.95 30.63
N SER A 2 1.86 31.15 29.81
CA SER A 2 0.66 30.31 29.81
C SER A 2 1.07 28.91 29.35
N ALA A 3 0.88 27.89 30.18
CA ALA A 3 1.09 26.51 29.77
C ALA A 3 0.13 26.21 28.63
N GLN A 4 0.67 25.90 27.45
CA GLN A 4 -0.13 25.47 26.30
C GLN A 4 -0.85 24.18 26.69
N ASP A 5 -2.18 24.19 26.68
CA ASP A 5 -3.02 23.07 27.08
C ASP A 5 -2.80 21.88 26.11
N PRO A 6 -2.41 20.68 26.57
CA PRO A 6 -2.07 19.55 25.70
C PRO A 6 -3.18 19.19 24.69
N ALA A 7 -4.44 19.46 25.02
CA ALA A 7 -5.58 19.22 24.13
C ALA A 7 -5.59 20.09 22.86
N GLN A 8 -5.00 21.30 22.89
CA GLN A 8 -4.94 22.19 21.72
C GLN A 8 -3.87 21.76 20.70
N ILE A 9 -2.78 21.15 21.17
CA ILE A 9 -1.70 20.66 20.32
C ILE A 9 -2.15 19.42 19.54
N ASP A 10 -2.92 18.55 20.16
CA ASP A 10 -3.47 17.33 19.55
C ASP A 10 -4.44 17.67 18.41
N GLN A 11 -5.41 18.57 18.66
CA GLN A 11 -6.41 18.95 17.67
C GLN A 11 -5.79 19.63 16.43
N SER A 12 -4.79 20.49 16.62
CA SER A 12 -4.12 21.17 15.50
C SER A 12 -3.27 20.19 14.67
N THR A 13 -2.57 19.28 15.34
CA THR A 13 -1.79 18.22 14.69
C THR A 13 -2.68 17.25 13.92
N ASP A 14 -3.78 16.81 14.52
CA ASP A 14 -4.78 15.96 13.88
C ASP A 14 -5.40 16.63 12.65
N PHE A 15 -5.70 17.93 12.75
CA PHE A 15 -6.24 18.68 11.62
C PHE A 15 -5.22 18.77 10.47
N MET A 16 -3.95 19.06 10.77
CA MET A 16 -2.88 19.08 9.77
C MET A 16 -2.67 17.70 9.13
N TRP A 17 -2.72 16.63 9.92
CA TRP A 17 -2.60 15.27 9.43
C TRP A 17 -3.78 14.89 8.52
N LYS A 18 -5.01 15.19 8.93
CA LYS A 18 -6.21 14.94 8.12
C LYS A 18 -6.21 15.73 6.82
N ALA A 19 -5.80 17.00 6.86
CA ALA A 19 -5.67 17.83 5.66
C ALA A 19 -4.64 17.24 4.69
N THR A 20 -3.48 16.82 5.21
CA THR A 20 -2.44 16.15 4.42
C THR A 20 -2.94 14.84 3.83
N ALA A 21 -3.62 14.02 4.61
CA ALA A 21 -4.21 12.76 4.16
C ALA A 21 -5.25 12.99 3.05
N ALA A 22 -6.10 14.02 3.18
CA ALA A 22 -7.06 14.39 2.14
C ALA A 22 -6.35 14.80 0.84
N VAL A 23 -5.35 15.67 0.91
CA VAL A 23 -4.57 16.09 -0.27
C VAL A 23 -3.84 14.90 -0.89
N ALA A 24 -3.21 14.05 -0.08
CA ALA A 24 -2.52 12.86 -0.54
C ALA A 24 -3.47 11.88 -1.24
N THR A 25 -4.69 11.73 -0.73
CA THR A 25 -5.73 10.89 -1.35
C THR A 25 -6.12 11.43 -2.72
N LEU A 26 -6.37 12.74 -2.83
CA LEU A 26 -6.72 13.39 -4.10
C LEU A 26 -5.58 13.28 -5.13
N ALA A 27 -4.34 13.54 -4.70
CA ALA A 27 -3.17 13.39 -5.56
C ALA A 27 -2.98 11.93 -6.02
N SER A 28 -3.22 10.96 -5.12
CA SER A 28 -3.15 9.54 -5.44
C SER A 28 -4.17 9.14 -6.49
N GLY A 29 -5.38 9.70 -6.47
CA GLY A 29 -6.39 9.46 -7.51
C GLY A 29 -5.90 9.82 -8.91
N PHE A 30 -5.29 11.01 -9.07
CA PHE A 30 -4.76 11.44 -10.36
C PHE A 30 -3.60 10.54 -10.85
N VAL A 31 -2.69 10.17 -9.95
CA VAL A 31 -1.57 9.29 -10.28
C VAL A 31 -2.06 7.88 -10.60
N ALA A 32 -3.03 7.36 -9.84
CA ALA A 32 -3.62 6.05 -10.06
C ALA A 32 -4.23 5.94 -11.46
N GLU A 33 -4.96 6.96 -11.93
CA GLU A 33 -5.53 6.96 -13.28
C GLU A 33 -4.44 6.84 -14.36
N LYS A 34 -3.31 7.56 -14.21
CA LYS A 34 -2.19 7.46 -15.15
C LYS A 34 -1.52 6.09 -15.09
N VAL A 35 -1.30 5.54 -13.90
CA VAL A 35 -0.70 4.22 -13.71
C VAL A 35 -1.59 3.14 -14.32
N VAL A 36 -2.90 3.18 -14.09
CA VAL A 36 -3.87 2.23 -14.66
C VAL A 36 -3.90 2.36 -16.18
N ALA A 37 -3.99 3.58 -16.73
CA ALA A 37 -4.00 3.80 -18.16
C ALA A 37 -2.71 3.32 -18.85
N LEU A 38 -1.56 3.57 -18.23
CA LEU A 38 -0.26 3.09 -18.72
C LEU A 38 -0.16 1.58 -18.61
N GLY A 39 -0.51 0.99 -17.48
CA GLY A 39 -0.50 -0.46 -17.28
C GLY A 39 -1.39 -1.18 -18.29
N TRP A 40 -2.60 -0.67 -18.51
CA TRP A 40 -3.51 -1.22 -19.50
C TRP A 40 -2.96 -1.13 -20.92
N ARG A 41 -2.39 0.02 -21.29
CA ARG A 41 -1.75 0.21 -22.59
C ARG A 41 -0.52 -0.67 -22.78
N VAL A 42 0.26 -0.91 -21.73
CA VAL A 42 1.43 -1.81 -21.78
C VAL A 42 1.00 -3.25 -21.99
N ILE A 43 -0.05 -3.70 -21.30
CA ILE A 43 -0.51 -5.10 -21.36
C ILE A 43 -1.32 -5.38 -22.62
N THR A 44 -2.23 -4.50 -23.02
CA THR A 44 -3.18 -4.73 -24.13
C THR A 44 -2.86 -3.97 -25.41
N GLY A 45 -1.93 -2.99 -25.38
CA GLY A 45 -1.59 -2.14 -26.52
C GLY A 45 -2.66 -1.12 -26.92
N LYS A 46 -3.83 -1.11 -26.26
CA LYS A 46 -5.00 -0.28 -26.59
C LYS A 46 -5.42 0.59 -25.39
N PRO A 47 -6.06 1.75 -25.59
CA PRO A 47 -6.62 2.55 -24.49
C PRO A 47 -7.71 1.77 -23.74
N ALA A 48 -7.78 1.95 -22.42
CA ALA A 48 -8.67 1.20 -21.52
C ALA A 48 -10.14 1.30 -21.98
N PRO A 49 -10.78 0.17 -22.35
CA PRO A 49 -12.19 0.14 -22.72
C PRO A 49 -13.03 0.62 -21.54
N ARG A 50 -13.96 1.52 -21.85
CA ARG A 50 -15.10 1.82 -21.01
C ARG A 50 -16.27 1.05 -21.59
N GLU A 51 -16.96 0.34 -20.70
CA GLU A 51 -18.34 -0.20 -20.81
C GLU A 51 -18.47 -1.72 -20.75
N GLU A 52 -19.19 -2.12 -19.69
CA GLU A 52 -20.43 -2.92 -19.67
C GLU A 52 -20.52 -4.26 -20.42
N ASP A 53 -21.45 -5.08 -19.96
CA ASP A 53 -22.03 -6.27 -20.59
C ASP A 53 -21.51 -7.66 -20.20
N GLN A 54 -22.47 -8.47 -19.70
CA GLN A 54 -22.50 -9.92 -19.43
C GLN A 54 -22.49 -10.35 -17.95
N LEU A 55 -23.53 -9.92 -17.23
CA LEU A 55 -23.60 -9.91 -15.76
C LEU A 55 -23.90 -11.25 -15.04
N LEU A 56 -23.98 -12.41 -15.71
CA LEU A 56 -24.33 -13.66 -15.00
C LEU A 56 -23.21 -14.71 -14.94
N ASN A 57 -22.60 -15.08 -16.06
CA ASN A 57 -21.46 -16.01 -16.06
C ASN A 57 -20.14 -15.31 -15.71
N TYR A 58 -20.06 -14.01 -15.96
CA TYR A 58 -18.90 -13.21 -15.60
C TYR A 58 -18.79 -13.06 -14.09
N GLN A 59 -19.88 -12.93 -13.35
CA GLN A 59 -19.83 -12.65 -11.90
C GLN A 59 -19.12 -13.75 -11.09
N LEU A 60 -19.33 -15.04 -11.37
CA LEU A 60 -18.62 -16.12 -10.67
C LEU A 60 -17.14 -16.16 -11.06
N ALA A 61 -16.84 -16.07 -12.35
CA ALA A 61 -15.46 -16.03 -12.84
C ALA A 61 -14.72 -14.76 -12.37
N GLU A 62 -15.42 -13.64 -12.27
CA GLU A 62 -14.95 -12.33 -11.81
C GLU A 62 -14.71 -12.35 -10.32
N VAL A 63 -15.62 -12.92 -9.51
CA VAL A 63 -15.39 -13.11 -8.06
C VAL A 63 -14.19 -14.01 -7.82
N VAL A 64 -14.06 -15.11 -8.56
CA VAL A 64 -12.88 -16.00 -8.45
C VAL A 64 -11.62 -15.28 -8.92
N ALA A 65 -11.66 -14.56 -10.04
CA ALA A 65 -10.52 -13.79 -10.55
C ALA A 65 -10.11 -12.69 -9.56
N PHE A 66 -11.07 -11.93 -9.03
CA PHE A 66 -10.84 -10.94 -7.98
C PHE A 66 -10.25 -11.59 -6.74
N ALA A 67 -10.77 -12.74 -6.30
CA ALA A 67 -10.26 -13.45 -5.13
C ALA A 67 -8.83 -13.93 -5.34
N VAL A 68 -8.51 -14.49 -6.51
CA VAL A 68 -7.15 -14.92 -6.86
C VAL A 68 -6.20 -13.73 -6.93
N ILE A 69 -6.57 -12.66 -7.64
CA ILE A 69 -5.75 -11.45 -7.77
C ILE A 69 -5.56 -10.79 -6.40
N SER A 70 -6.62 -10.65 -5.61
CA SER A 70 -6.57 -10.04 -4.28
C SER A 70 -5.77 -10.90 -3.30
N GLY A 71 -6.00 -12.21 -3.29
CA GLY A 71 -5.28 -13.16 -2.46
C GLY A 71 -3.78 -13.17 -2.78
N ALA A 72 -3.42 -13.20 -4.06
CA ALA A 72 -2.04 -13.10 -4.52
C ALA A 72 -1.42 -11.74 -4.12
N THR A 73 -2.13 -10.63 -4.36
CA THR A 73 -1.66 -9.28 -4.02
C THR A 73 -1.40 -9.13 -2.53
N ILE A 74 -2.33 -9.56 -1.67
CA ILE A 74 -2.18 -9.50 -0.20
C ILE A 74 -0.99 -10.34 0.24
N THR A 75 -0.83 -11.53 -0.33
CA THR A 75 0.30 -12.43 -0.01
C THR A 75 1.63 -11.77 -0.37
N LEU A 76 1.74 -11.19 -1.56
CA LEU A 76 2.93 -10.46 -2.01
C LEU A 76 3.22 -9.25 -1.12
N VAL A 77 2.21 -8.43 -0.82
CA VAL A 77 2.37 -7.27 0.07
C VAL A 77 2.84 -7.70 1.45
N ARG A 78 2.28 -8.78 1.99
CA ARG A 78 2.68 -9.32 3.29
C ARG A 78 4.12 -9.80 3.27
N GLU A 79 4.53 -10.56 2.26
CA GLU A 79 5.88 -11.08 2.15
C GLU A 79 6.91 -9.96 1.95
N LEU A 80 6.62 -9.00 1.08
CA LEU A 80 7.45 -7.82 0.88
C LEU A 80 7.53 -6.96 2.14
N GLY A 81 6.40 -6.75 2.82
CA GLY A 81 6.32 -6.02 4.08
C GLY A 81 7.15 -6.67 5.18
N LEU A 82 7.02 -7.99 5.37
CA LEU A 82 7.83 -8.75 6.33
C LEU A 82 9.31 -8.73 5.96
N ARG A 83 9.65 -8.85 4.67
CA ARG A 83 11.04 -8.79 4.20
C ARG A 83 11.66 -7.41 4.42
N GLN A 84 10.92 -6.34 4.16
CA GLN A 84 11.38 -4.97 4.42
C GLN A 84 11.47 -4.68 5.91
N ALA A 85 10.49 -5.12 6.71
CA ALA A 85 10.53 -5.03 8.16
C ALA A 85 11.73 -5.78 8.73
N ALA A 86 12.01 -6.99 8.25
CA ALA A 86 13.19 -7.76 8.64
C ALA A 86 14.48 -7.02 8.28
N LYS A 87 14.62 -6.51 7.04
CA LYS A 87 15.79 -5.70 6.63
C LYS A 87 16.00 -4.48 7.53
N TRP A 88 14.93 -3.76 7.83
CA TRP A 88 14.99 -2.54 8.62
C TRP A 88 15.23 -2.82 10.11
N TYR A 89 14.67 -3.90 10.64
CA TYR A 89 14.89 -4.35 12.02
C TYR A 89 16.31 -4.88 12.22
N SER A 90 16.85 -5.64 11.26
CA SER A 90 18.26 -6.07 11.23
C SER A 90 19.21 -4.88 11.08
N ALA A 91 18.85 -3.86 10.32
CA ALA A 91 19.64 -2.64 10.21
C ALA A 91 19.69 -1.80 11.51
N ARG A 92 18.75 -2.02 12.45
CA ARG A 92 18.65 -1.26 13.71
C ARG A 92 19.18 -2.01 14.94
N ARG A 93 19.54 -3.29 14.83
CA ARG A 93 20.10 -4.09 15.94
C ARG A 93 21.31 -4.91 15.49
N PRO A 94 22.53 -4.35 15.53
CA PRO A 94 23.77 -5.06 15.22
C PRO A 94 24.16 -6.12 16.28
N ASP A 95 23.50 -6.13 17.44
CA ASP A 95 23.90 -6.84 18.67
C ASP A 95 22.98 -8.03 19.02
N SER A 96 22.11 -8.48 18.12
CA SER A 96 21.28 -9.66 18.41
C SER A 96 22.13 -10.94 18.52
N PRO A 97 21.94 -11.79 19.54
CA PRO A 97 22.74 -13.02 19.77
C PRO A 97 22.61 -14.07 18.65
N TYR A 98 21.69 -13.87 17.70
CA TYR A 98 21.55 -14.72 16.51
C TYR A 98 22.61 -14.41 15.44
N ALA A 99 23.15 -13.19 15.39
CA ALA A 99 24.21 -12.82 14.45
C ALA A 99 25.58 -13.37 14.86
N GLN A 100 25.85 -13.49 16.17
CA GLN A 100 27.12 -14.02 16.65
C GLN A 100 27.30 -15.52 16.37
N ARG A 101 26.22 -16.31 16.28
CA ARG A 101 26.31 -17.74 15.95
C ARG A 101 26.62 -18.02 14.48
N ALA A 102 26.33 -17.07 13.59
CA ALA A 102 26.65 -17.18 12.17
C ALA A 102 28.10 -16.76 11.84
N ILE A 103 28.78 -16.07 12.75
CA ILE A 103 30.14 -15.55 12.56
C ILE A 103 31.15 -16.33 13.42
N GLY A 104 30.68 -17.17 14.35
CA GLY A 104 31.51 -18.08 15.15
C GLY A 104 31.59 -19.49 14.55
N SER A 105 32.40 -19.66 13.51
CA SER A 105 32.95 -20.95 13.06
C SER A 105 34.43 -20.78 12.78
#